data_AF-A0A8T3XK89-F1
#
_entry.id   AF-A0A8T3XK89-F1
#
_cell.length_a   1.000
_cell.length_b   1.000
_cell.length_c   1.000
_cell.angle_alpha   90.00
_cell.angle_beta   90.00
_cell.angle_gamma   90.00
#
_symmetry.space_group_name_H-M   'P 1'
#
loop_
_entity.id
_entity.type
_entity.pdbx_description
1 polymer ?
#
loop_
_entity_poly.entity_id
_entity_poly.type
_entity_poly.pdbx_seq_one_letter_code
_entity_poly.pdbx_strand_id
1 'polypeptide(L)' 'MARGRCMKCRKEVEIKDGKEVTMKNGMKAMKGVCGTCGTKVFRILGKAK' A
#
# COMPACT_ATOMS: atom_id res chain seq x y z
N MET A 1 -8.19 2.83 10.17
CA MET A 1 -7.50 3.56 9.07
C MET A 1 -6.18 2.86 8.78
N ALA A 2 -5.99 2.31 7.58
CA ALA A 2 -4.74 1.63 7.23
C ALA A 2 -3.64 2.66 7.02
N ARG A 3 -2.62 2.68 7.90
CA ARG A 3 -1.45 3.55 7.73
C ARG A 3 -0.41 2.85 6.85
N GLY A 4 0.17 3.59 5.92
CA GLY A 4 1.18 3.13 4.98
C GLY A 4 2.33 4.10 4.92
N ARG A 5 3.53 3.61 4.60
CA ARG A 5 4.66 4.48 4.32
C ARG A 5 4.55 4.95 2.87
N CYS A 6 4.43 6.25 2.65
CA CYS A 6 4.53 6.79 1.29
C CYS A 6 6.00 6.95 0.93
N MET A 7 6.48 6.27 -0.11
CA MET A 7 7.87 6.45 -0.59
C MET A 7 8.15 7.89 -1.05
N LYS A 8 7.14 8.59 -1.57
CA LYS A 8 7.28 9.98 -2.04
C LYS A 8 7.35 10.97 -0.88
N CYS A 9 6.54 10.77 0.15
CA CYS A 9 6.54 11.64 1.33
C CYS A 9 7.51 11.19 2.43
N ARG A 10 8.09 9.99 2.32
CA ARG A 10 8.96 9.28 3.28
C ARG A 10 8.42 9.17 4.72
N LYS A 11 7.17 9.55 4.93
CA LYS A 11 6.42 9.53 6.20
C LYS A 11 5.32 8.49 6.17
N GLU A 12 4.80 8.18 7.34
CA GLU A 12 3.55 7.46 7.48
C GLU A 12 2.39 8.36 7.04
N VAL A 13 1.55 7.80 6.19
CA VAL A 13 0.37 8.45 5.62
C VAL A 13 -0.79 7.50 5.73
N GLU A 14 -2.00 8.02 5.69
CA GLU A 14 -3.17 7.17 5.52
C GLU A 14 -3.26 6.65 4.09
N ILE A 15 -3.50 5.34 3.99
CA ILE A 15 -3.85 4.67 2.74
C ILE A 15 -5.37 4.81 2.60
N LYS A 16 -5.78 5.60 1.61
CA LYS A 16 -7.17 5.64 1.11
C LYS A 16 -7.34 4.59 0.02
N ASP A 17 -8.54 4.03 -0.11
CA ASP A 17 -8.88 3.04 -1.14
C ASP A 17 -7.92 1.83 -1.18
N GLY A 18 -7.54 1.33 -0.01
CA GLY A 18 -6.66 0.16 0.11
C GLY A 18 -7.36 -1.13 -0.35
N LYS A 19 -6.91 -1.69 -1.47
CA LYS A 19 -7.33 -2.97 -2.03
C LYS A 19 -6.21 -3.99 -1.96
N GLU A 20 -6.51 -5.19 -1.53
CA GLU A 20 -5.55 -6.30 -1.60
C GLU A 20 -5.42 -6.79 -3.04
N VAL A 21 -4.17 -6.95 -3.47
CA VAL A 21 -3.79 -7.49 -4.78
C VAL A 21 -2.74 -8.56 -4.58
N THR A 22 -2.95 -9.71 -5.22
CA THR A 22 -1.93 -10.77 -5.27
C THR A 22 -1.05 -10.51 -6.48
N MET A 23 0.23 -10.29 -6.25
CA MET A 23 1.23 -10.10 -7.30
C MET A 23 1.51 -11.45 -7.99
N LYS A 24 2.00 -11.40 -9.23
CA LYS A 24 2.33 -12.61 -10.03
C LYS A 24 3.39 -13.52 -9.40
N ASN A 25 4.15 -13.00 -8.44
CA ASN A 25 5.16 -13.74 -7.67
C ASN A 25 4.59 -14.42 -6.40
N GLY A 26 3.25 -14.49 -6.25
CA GLY A 26 2.58 -15.10 -5.10
C GLY A 26 2.59 -14.23 -3.83
N MET A 27 3.10 -13.00 -3.89
CA MET A 27 3.10 -12.08 -2.76
C MET A 27 1.80 -11.28 -2.70
N LYS A 28 1.17 -11.20 -1.52
CA LYS A 28 0.06 -10.29 -1.27
C LYS A 28 0.60 -8.89 -1.04
N ALA A 29 0.00 -7.91 -1.71
CA ALA A 29 0.26 -6.51 -1.50
C ALA A 29 -1.06 -5.77 -1.36
N MET A 30 -1.13 -4.78 -0.48
CA MET A 30 -2.23 -3.85 -0.39
C MET A 30 -1.91 -2.62 -1.24
N LYS A 31 -2.68 -2.39 -2.28
CA LYS A 31 -2.59 -1.23 -3.16
C LYS A 31 -3.63 -0.20 -2.73
N GLY A 32 -3.22 1.02 -2.44
CA GLY A 32 -4.13 2.14 -2.20
C GLY A 32 -3.53 3.47 -2.64
N VAL A 33 -4.03 4.55 -2.06
CA VAL A 33 -3.71 5.93 -2.42
C VAL A 33 -3.27 6.71 -1.19
N CYS A 34 -2.22 7.51 -1.32
CA CYS A 34 -1.72 8.34 -0.23
C CYS A 34 -2.69 9.50 0.00
N GLY A 35 -3.23 9.62 1.21
CA GLY A 35 -4.14 10.71 1.58
C GLY A 35 -3.53 12.12 1.50
N THR A 36 -2.19 12.23 1.50
CA THR A 36 -1.48 13.52 1.46
C THR A 36 -1.05 13.97 0.06
N CYS A 37 -0.62 13.04 -0.81
CA CYS A 37 -0.04 13.39 -2.11
C CYS A 37 -0.74 12.72 -3.29
N GLY A 38 -1.84 11.98 -3.06
CA GLY A 38 -2.61 11.29 -4.09
C GLY A 38 -1.85 10.18 -4.83
N THR A 39 -0.61 9.90 -4.43
CA THR A 39 0.23 8.92 -5.12
C THR A 39 -0.17 7.51 -4.72
N LYS A 40 -0.14 6.57 -5.67
CA LYS A 40 -0.39 5.15 -5.40
C LYS A 40 0.64 4.64 -4.39
N VAL A 41 0.15 4.09 -3.28
CA VAL A 41 0.96 3.45 -2.24
C VAL A 41 0.70 1.96 -2.27
N PHE A 42 1.77 1.19 -2.11
CA PHE A 42 1.72 -0.26 -2.04
C PHE A 42 2.35 -0.69 -0.72
N ARG A 43 1.62 -1.49 0.06
CA ARG A 43 2.10 -2.11 1.29
C ARG A 43 2.16 -3.61 1.07
N ILE A 44 3.36 -4.17 1.02
CA ILE A 44 3.53 -5.62 0.88
C ILE A 44 3.05 -6.27 2.19
N LEU A 45 2.09 -7.19 2.10
CA LEU A 45 1.52 -7.91 3.24
C LEU A 45 2.29 -9.21 3.54
N GLY A 46 3.03 -9.74 2.56
CA GLY A 46 3.85 -10.96 2.70
C GLY A 46 3.47 -12.02 1.67
N LYS A 47 4.08 -13.21 1.76
CA LYS A 47 3.71 -14.35 0.89
C LYS A 47 2.30 -14.83 1.23
N ALA A 48 1.45 -15.03 0.21
CA ALA A 48 0.32 -15.93 0.36
C ALA A 48 0.90 -17.33 0.60
N LYS A 49 0.64 -17.91 1.77
CA LYS A 49 1.04 -19.28 2.07
C LYS A 49 0.29 -20.24 1.15
#